data_AF-A0AAE1HMN6-F1
#
_entry.id   AF-A0AAE1HMN6-F1
#
_cell.length_a   1.000
_cell.length_b   1.000
_cell.length_c   1.000
_cell.angle_alpha   90.00
_cell.angle_beta   90.00
_cell.angle_gamma   90.00
#
_symmetry.space_group_name_H-M   'P 1'
#
loop_
_entity.id
_entity.type
_entity.pdbx_description
1 polymer ?
#
loop_
_entity_poly.entity_id
_entity_poly.type
_entity_poly.pdbx_seq_one_letter_code
_entity_poly.pdbx_strand_id
1 'polypeptide(L)'
;MVYVEDIELQTSLQTCLLQYRITPLAGLDASPAQLLMSRQLRSTIPVHVTKLKPSIIPNVKANLIKRSQISKDQYDKSANRKEIEFSPSDYVFMQNPLTHIWEYQALSWRNVLSVDHS
;
A
#
# COMPACT_ATOMS: atom_id res chain seq x y z
N MET A 1 -40.62 -0.97 -12.89
CA MET A 1 -39.98 -1.60 -11.72
C MET A 1 -38.44 -1.50 -11.73
N VAL A 2 -37.79 -1.09 -12.83
CA VAL A 2 -36.32 -0.97 -12.90
C VAL A 2 -35.74 0.09 -11.93
N TYR A 3 -36.42 1.23 -11.75
CA TYR A 3 -35.91 2.33 -10.91
C TYR A 3 -35.88 2.05 -9.40
N VAL A 4 -36.71 1.14 -8.90
CA VAL A 4 -36.78 0.86 -7.46
C VAL A 4 -35.58 0.02 -7.03
N GLU A 5 -35.22 -0.98 -7.83
CA GLU A 5 -34.03 -1.80 -7.62
C GLU A 5 -32.74 -0.96 -7.69
N ASP A 6 -32.64 -0.03 -8.64
CA ASP A 6 -31.48 0.87 -8.77
C ASP A 6 -31.30 1.77 -7.52
N ILE A 7 -32.39 2.26 -6.92
CA ILE A 7 -32.37 3.07 -5.70
C ILE A 7 -31.96 2.23 -4.48
N GLU A 8 -32.45 0.99 -4.37
CA GLU A 8 -32.05 0.04 -3.33
C GLU A 8 -30.55 -0.34 -3.45
N LEU A 9 -30.05 -0.48 -4.67
CA LEU A 9 -28.63 -0.74 -4.93
C LEU A 9 -27.77 0.48 -4.56
N GLN A 10 -28.22 1.68 -4.92
CA GLN A 10 -27.49 2.91 -4.60
C GLN A 10 -27.47 3.18 -3.08
N THR A 11 -28.58 2.93 -2.39
CA THR A 11 -28.65 3.05 -0.92
C THR A 11 -27.81 1.99 -0.20
N SER A 12 -27.80 0.75 -0.69
CA SER A 12 -26.95 -0.32 -0.13
C SER A 12 -25.46 -0.05 -0.36
N LEU A 13 -25.06 0.47 -1.53
CA LEU A 13 -23.69 0.90 -1.81
C LEU A 13 -23.24 2.04 -0.88
N GLN A 14 -24.06 3.09 -0.74
CA GLN A 14 -23.72 4.23 0.13
C GLN A 14 -23.57 3.79 1.59
N THR A 15 -24.42 2.87 2.04
CA THR A 15 -24.34 2.27 3.38
C THR A 15 -23.06 1.46 3.55
N CYS A 16 -22.70 0.64 2.56
CA CYS A 16 -21.46 -0.13 2.56
C CYS A 16 -20.22 0.79 2.64
N LEU A 17 -20.19 1.85 1.83
CA LEU A 17 -19.10 2.83 1.85
C LEU A 17 -19.03 3.57 3.19
N LEU A 18 -20.17 3.94 3.78
CA LEU A 18 -20.20 4.56 5.10
C LEU A 18 -19.62 3.62 6.16
N GLN A 19 -20.05 2.35 6.16
CA GLN A 19 -19.53 1.33 7.08
C GLN A 19 -18.02 1.14 6.93
N TYR A 20 -17.52 1.00 5.71
CA TYR A 20 -16.08 0.89 5.45
C TYR A 20 -15.31 2.10 5.99
N ARG A 21 -15.83 3.32 5.80
CA ARG A 21 -15.20 4.56 6.26
C ARG A 21 -15.15 4.73 7.78
N ILE A 22 -16.09 4.12 8.52
CA ILE A 22 -16.15 4.21 9.99
C ILE A 22 -15.47 3.04 10.70
N THR A 23 -15.28 1.91 10.03
CA THR A 23 -14.62 0.74 10.60
C THR A 23 -13.10 0.97 10.69
N PRO A 24 -12.47 0.77 11.86
CA PRO A 24 -11.02 0.89 12.01
C PRO A 24 -10.29 -0.17 11.17
N LEU A 25 -9.14 0.18 10.58
CA LEU A 25 -8.35 -0.78 9.81
C LEU A 25 -7.67 -1.80 10.72
N ALA A 26 -7.54 -3.04 10.29
CA ALA A 26 -6.80 -4.04 11.05
C ALA A 26 -5.33 -3.60 11.26
N GLY A 27 -4.89 -3.57 12.52
CA GLY A 27 -3.55 -3.15 12.92
C GLY A 27 -3.32 -1.63 12.95
N LEU A 28 -4.36 -0.83 12.70
CA LEU A 28 -4.38 0.63 12.87
C LEU A 28 -5.65 0.99 13.63
N ASP A 29 -5.53 1.57 14.83
CA ASP A 29 -6.69 2.01 15.64
C ASP A 29 -7.40 3.26 15.05
N ALA A 30 -7.43 3.36 13.72
CA ALA A 30 -7.92 4.48 12.93
C ALA A 30 -8.77 3.97 11.75
N SER A 31 -9.93 4.58 11.54
CA SER A 31 -10.79 4.33 10.38
C SER A 31 -10.40 5.20 9.17
N PRO A 32 -10.80 4.85 7.93
CA PRO A 32 -10.45 5.65 6.75
C PRO A 32 -10.86 7.12 6.86
N ALA A 33 -12.02 7.40 7.47
CA ALA A 33 -12.46 8.78 7.69
C ALA A 33 -11.55 9.54 8.66
N GLN A 34 -11.05 8.87 9.69
CA GLN A 34 -10.10 9.50 10.62
C GLN A 34 -8.73 9.72 9.98
N LEU A 35 -8.30 8.84 9.07
CA LEU A 35 -7.04 8.98 8.34
C LEU A 35 -7.09 10.12 7.31
N LEU A 36 -8.16 10.21 6.54
CA LEU A 36 -8.28 11.15 5.41
C LEU A 36 -8.90 12.49 5.80
N MET A 37 -9.89 12.47 6.70
CA MET A 37 -10.69 13.65 7.06
C MET A 37 -10.41 14.11 8.50
N SER A 38 -9.47 13.44 9.19
CA SER A 38 -9.13 13.69 10.58
C SER A 38 -10.34 13.72 11.51
N ARG A 39 -11.41 12.96 11.27
CA ARG A 39 -12.60 12.98 12.13
C ARG A 39 -13.37 11.67 12.07
N GLN A 40 -14.16 11.41 13.11
CA GLN A 40 -15.13 10.31 13.08
C GLN A 40 -16.45 10.77 12.45
N LEU A 41 -17.05 9.94 11.60
CA LEU A 41 -18.37 10.19 11.03
C LEU A 41 -19.48 9.79 12.00
N ARG A 42 -20.68 10.36 11.79
CA ARG A 42 -21.88 9.93 12.51
C ARG A 42 -22.33 8.58 11.97
N SER A 43 -22.73 7.69 12.86
CA SER A 43 -23.30 6.39 12.54
C SER A 43 -24.52 6.13 13.44
N THR A 44 -25.14 4.97 13.28
CA THR A 44 -26.24 4.50 14.15
C THR A 44 -25.78 4.28 15.59
N ILE A 45 -24.49 4.08 15.81
CA ILE A 45 -23.91 3.88 17.13
C ILE A 45 -23.74 5.26 17.80
N PRO A 46 -24.23 5.44 19.04
CA PRO A 46 -24.06 6.69 19.75
C PRO A 46 -22.59 6.93 20.05
N VAL A 47 -22.12 8.14 19.73
CA VAL A 47 -20.74 8.57 19.93
C VAL A 47 -20.75 9.97 20.54
N HIS A 48 -19.83 10.21 21.48
CA HIS A 48 -19.68 11.51 22.10
C HIS A 48 -19.30 12.59 21.06
N VAL A 49 -19.95 13.77 21.15
CA VAL A 49 -19.80 14.86 20.18
C VAL A 49 -18.37 15.36 20.00
N THR A 50 -17.50 15.18 20.99
CA THR A 50 -16.07 15.56 20.88
C THR A 50 -15.33 14.71 19.85
N LYS A 51 -15.69 13.43 19.68
CA LYS A 51 -15.04 12.55 18.69
C LYS A 51 -15.46 12.86 17.25
N LEU A 52 -16.56 13.59 17.06
CA LEU A 52 -17.02 14.06 15.75
C LEU A 52 -16.26 15.30 15.27
N LYS A 53 -15.55 15.99 16.17
CA LYS A 53 -14.69 17.12 15.84
C LYS A 53 -13.40 16.61 15.17
N PRO A 54 -12.78 17.42 14.31
CA PRO A 54 -11.51 17.05 13.72
C PRO A 54 -10.42 16.86 14.79
N SER A 55 -9.71 15.73 14.72
CA SER A 55 -8.59 15.33 15.55
C SER A 55 -7.63 14.46 14.72
N ILE A 56 -6.33 14.76 14.80
CA ILE A 56 -5.28 14.03 14.09
C ILE A 56 -4.82 12.86 14.97
N ILE A 57 -4.77 11.66 14.39
CA ILE A 57 -4.29 10.47 15.09
C ILE A 57 -2.75 10.45 15.01
N PRO A 58 -2.03 10.40 16.13
CA PRO A 58 -0.58 10.38 16.13
C PRO A 58 -0.02 9.06 15.60
N ASN A 59 1.23 9.08 15.09
CA ASN A 59 2.03 7.90 14.75
C ASN A 59 1.48 6.96 13.66
N VAL A 60 0.38 7.30 13.00
CA VAL A 60 -0.20 6.51 11.90
C VAL A 60 0.84 6.20 10.82
N LYS A 61 1.58 7.23 10.37
CA LYS A 61 2.58 7.07 9.31
C LYS A 61 3.69 6.10 9.70
N ALA A 62 4.19 6.21 10.94
CA ALA A 62 5.22 5.30 11.45
C ALA A 62 4.71 3.85 11.51
N ASN A 63 3.46 3.64 11.94
CA ASN A 63 2.83 2.33 11.97
C ASN A 63 2.67 1.73 10.57
N LEU A 64 2.27 2.54 9.59
CA LEU A 64 2.16 2.12 8.18
C LEU A 64 3.51 1.70 7.61
N ILE A 65 4.57 2.49 7.83
CA ILE A 65 5.93 2.17 7.39
C ILE A 65 6.40 0.86 8.02
N LYS A 66 6.22 0.71 9.34
CA LYS A 66 6.60 -0.51 10.05
C LYS A 66 5.88 -1.74 9.51
N ARG A 67 4.57 -1.63 9.23
CA ARG A 67 3.78 -2.71 8.63
C ARG A 67 4.28 -3.04 7.21
N SER A 68 4.61 -2.03 6.41
CA SER A 68 5.19 -2.22 5.07
C SER A 68 6.51 -2.98 5.15
N GLN A 69 7.39 -2.60 6.07
CA GLN A 69 8.68 -3.26 6.28
C GLN A 69 8.50 -4.73 6.69
N ILE A 70 7.63 -5.00 7.67
CA ILE A 70 7.34 -6.38 8.10
C ILE A 70 6.82 -7.22 6.92
N SER A 71 5.92 -6.67 6.11
CA SER A 71 5.41 -7.39 4.93
C SER A 71 6.51 -7.70 3.93
N LYS A 72 7.42 -6.74 3.69
CA LYS A 72 8.60 -6.93 2.84
C LYS A 72 9.51 -8.02 3.41
N ASP A 73 9.89 -7.92 4.68
CA ASP A 73 10.76 -8.90 5.34
C ASP A 73 10.17 -10.32 5.29
N GLN A 74 8.84 -10.48 5.44
CA GLN A 74 8.20 -11.79 5.35
C GLN A 74 8.17 -12.35 3.93
N TYR A 75 7.98 -11.51 2.92
CA TYR A 75 8.05 -11.91 1.52
C TYR A 75 9.49 -12.31 1.14
N ASP A 76 10.45 -11.48 1.52
CA ASP A 76 11.87 -11.65 1.21
C ASP A 76 12.47 -12.90 1.87
N LYS A 77 11.90 -13.42 2.97
CA LYS A 77 12.29 -14.75 3.52
C LYS A 77 12.19 -15.89 2.52
N SER A 78 11.25 -15.81 1.58
CA SER A 78 11.07 -16.82 0.53
C SER A 78 11.85 -16.51 -0.75
N ALA A 79 12.38 -15.29 -0.87
CA ALA A 79 13.23 -14.88 -1.98
C ALA A 79 14.62 -15.53 -1.81
N ASN A 80 14.77 -16.70 -2.43
CA ASN A 80 15.93 -17.59 -2.26
C ASN A 80 17.24 -17.06 -2.90
N ARG A 81 17.31 -15.78 -3.26
CA ARG A 81 18.51 -15.16 -3.84
C ARG A 81 19.07 -14.18 -2.82
N LYS A 82 20.22 -14.53 -2.25
CA LYS A 82 21.06 -13.55 -1.56
C LYS A 82 21.40 -12.45 -2.55
N GLU A 83 21.40 -11.19 -2.11
CA GLU A 83 21.96 -10.09 -2.88
C GLU A 83 23.40 -10.47 -3.24
N ILE A 84 23.66 -10.65 -4.53
CA ILE A 84 25.01 -10.93 -5.04
C ILE A 84 25.63 -9.57 -5.28
N GLU A 85 26.66 -9.22 -4.51
CA GLU A 85 27.50 -8.07 -4.81
C GLU A 85 28.30 -8.39 -6.08
N PHE A 86 28.08 -7.61 -7.14
CA PHE A 86 28.79 -7.79 -8.40
C PHE A 86 30.04 -6.92 -8.46
N SER A 87 31.13 -7.49 -8.96
CA SER A 87 32.34 -6.74 -9.29
C SER A 87 32.23 -6.14 -10.71
N PRO A 88 32.87 -4.98 -11.01
CA PRO A 88 32.90 -4.36 -12.35
C PRO A 88 33.60 -5.19 -13.45
N SER A 89 33.84 -6.47 -13.24
CA SER A 89 34.35 -7.41 -14.23
C SER A 89 33.58 -8.73 -14.25
N ASP A 90 32.51 -8.84 -13.45
CA ASP A 90 31.65 -10.02 -13.46
C ASP A 90 30.78 -10.01 -14.71
N TYR A 91 30.56 -11.20 -15.25
CA TYR A 91 29.70 -11.38 -16.40
C TYR A 91 28.28 -11.70 -15.95
N VAL A 92 27.32 -10.92 -16.44
CA VAL A 92 25.92 -11.06 -16.06
C VAL A 92 25.07 -11.13 -17.32
N PHE A 93 24.04 -11.97 -17.27
CA PHE A 93 22.99 -11.93 -18.29
C PHE A 93 22.12 -10.70 -18.04
N MET A 94 22.11 -9.78 -19.00
CA MET A 94 21.24 -8.61 -18.98
C MET A 94 20.15 -8.80 -20.01
N GLN A 95 18.89 -8.60 -19.61
CA GLN A 95 17.79 -8.59 -20.56
C GLN A 95 17.78 -7.27 -21.30
N ASN A 96 17.89 -7.33 -22.62
CA ASN A 96 17.76 -6.14 -23.46
C ASN A 96 16.30 -5.64 -23.41
N PRO A 97 16.04 -4.39 -22.98
CA PRO A 97 14.69 -3.89 -22.77
C PRO A 97 13.90 -3.72 -24.07
N LEU A 98 14.57 -3.65 -25.23
CA LEU A 98 13.94 -3.47 -26.54
C LEU A 98 13.59 -4.81 -27.19
N THR A 99 14.45 -5.82 -27.04
CA THR A 99 14.30 -7.12 -27.70
C THR A 99 13.77 -8.20 -26.76
N HIS A 100 13.78 -7.97 -25.45
CA HIS A 100 13.50 -8.95 -24.39
C HIS A 100 14.38 -10.21 -24.40
N ILE A 101 15.49 -10.17 -25.16
CA ILE A 101 16.47 -11.26 -25.24
C ILE A 101 17.50 -11.08 -24.12
N TRP A 102 17.91 -12.19 -23.51
CA TRP A 102 18.99 -12.22 -22.53
C TRP A 102 20.33 -12.30 -23.25
N GLU A 103 21.18 -11.30 -23.02
CA GLU A 103 22.50 -11.21 -23.62
C GLU A 103 23.58 -11.28 -22.53
N TYR A 104 24.70 -11.94 -22.82
CA TYR A 104 25.84 -12.03 -21.90
C TYR A 104 26.72 -10.79 -22.05
N GLN A 105 26.83 -9.99 -20.98
CA GLN A 105 27.64 -8.77 -21.01
C GLN A 105 28.52 -8.66 -19.76
N ALA A 106 29.72 -8.09 -19.94
CA ALA A 106 30.56 -7.71 -18.82
C ALA A 106 29.97 -6.47 -18.14
N LEU A 107 29.89 -6.49 -16.81
CA LEU A 107 29.48 -5.30 -16.07
C LEU A 107 30.47 -4.17 -16.31
N SER A 108 29.97 -3.02 -16.73
CA SER A 108 30.74 -1.80 -16.91
C SER A 108 30.17 -0.70 -16.02
N TRP A 109 31.01 0.23 -15.56
CA TRP A 109 30.58 1.39 -14.75
C TRP A 109 29.45 2.20 -15.38
N ARG A 110 29.27 2.14 -16.72
CA ARG A 110 28.15 2.79 -17.44
C ARG A 110 26.79 2.14 -17.15
N ASN A 111 26.77 0.85 -16.85
CA ASN A 111 25.55 0.05 -16.68
C ASN A 111 25.15 -0.13 -15.21
N VAL A 112 26.07 0.14 -14.27
CA VAL A 112 25.80 0.05 -12.82
C VAL A 112 24.81 1.13 -12.36
N LEU A 113 24.87 2.32 -12.97
CA LEU A 113 24.01 3.46 -12.60
C LEU A 113 22.51 3.26 -12.90
N SER A 114 22.12 2.23 -13.65
CA SER A 114 20.71 1.95 -13.93
C SER A 114 20.05 1.00 -12.92
N VAL A 115 20.81 0.38 -12.01
CA VAL A 115 20.31 -0.65 -11.09
C VAL A 115 19.85 -0.05 -9.74
N ASP A 116 20.28 1.16 -9.40
CA ASP A 116 20.09 1.76 -8.07
C ASP A 116 18.70 2.38 -7.80
N HIS A 117 17.69 2.17 -8.65
CA HIS A 117 16.34 2.73 -8.45
C HIS A 117 15.27 1.63 -8.49
N SER A 118 15.10 0.90 -7.38
CA SER A 118 13.90 0.07 -7.09
C SER A 118 13.72 -0.12 -5.59
#